data_AF-A0A4P7WZP0-F1
#
_entry.id   AF-A0A4P7WZP0-F1
#
_cell.length_a   1.000
_cell.length_b   1.000
_cell.length_c   1.000
_cell.angle_alpha   90.00
_cell.angle_beta   90.00
_cell.angle_gamma   90.00
#
_symmetry.space_group_name_H-M   'P 1'
#
loop_
_entity.id
_entity.type
_entity.pdbx_description
1 polymer ?
#
loop_
_entity_poly.entity_id
_entity_poly.type
_entity_poly.pdbx_seq_one_letter_code
_entity_poly.pdbx_strand_id
1 'polypeptide(L)'
;MALQSNTTIFISGTEIKAFKSIELHQSIDAHHRLELVCRMDVLENLTQALGESSKNYLGETITLQTSALGSFSGYKALEFKGIVSQITTIKGHEASSGDEVVITALSPTFIADDGPHYASYNDVSLAEILDRTFSDYDRSKLEVLIQPNNTATLHYSVQNGESAYNYASRLAAQYGEWFYYNGSKLVFGAPEAEELALTYGFDLKEYNLNLTPQSHNYKFYANDYLLNDTHEKDAKDISSGASGYSGFVSSKSNSIYNKETKVWHNLYNDPQAKQRLDSSIELQKKAIEMQQVKLNGISDNPGVKLGNIVKVEGANYRVISITHSNRENGDYENRFEAVTADFDAYPNTNINAFPKSGTQTATVLENADPEGLGRIRVQMPWQKITGEMTPWIRIVTPHAGGDKGFHFIPELDEEVLIGFEGDNAEHPYMLGSLYNGAAKAGAFQSSTNDVKAIKTRSGHTIELNDTDGAEFITIIDKNSNIIRIDTANNNIEISAMENITLNAKNIEMNASEEVKINAGTNMITRVTEDASLSSKNSTEMVEDQKTLVAKETLLNAEKMRLECSKDNLELVSSKQVDIQANDKIKLF
;
A
#
# COMPACT_ATOMS: atom_id res chain seq x y z
N MET A 1 -4.43 -1.07 -58.87
CA MET A 1 -3.26 -0.19 -59.07
C MET A 1 -2.81 0.20 -57.67
N ALA A 2 -1.54 0.05 -57.33
CA ALA A 2 -1.05 0.48 -56.01
C ALA A 2 -1.27 1.99 -55.86
N LEU A 3 -1.81 2.41 -54.72
CA LEU A 3 -1.95 3.82 -54.40
C LEU A 3 -0.55 4.45 -54.35
N GLN A 4 -0.33 5.53 -55.10
CA GLN A 4 0.88 6.34 -54.92
C GLN A 4 0.68 7.27 -53.73
N SER A 5 1.70 7.39 -52.89
CA SER A 5 1.71 8.29 -51.73
C SER A 5 2.76 9.38 -51.88
N ASN A 6 2.49 10.55 -51.30
CA ASN A 6 3.47 11.62 -51.10
C ASN A 6 3.85 11.66 -49.63
N THR A 7 5.15 11.60 -49.33
CA THR A 7 5.67 11.62 -47.97
C THR A 7 6.61 12.79 -47.77
N THR A 8 6.34 13.58 -46.74
CA THR A 8 7.18 14.70 -46.35
C THR A 8 7.76 14.45 -44.97
N ILE A 9 9.05 14.73 -44.82
CA ILE A 9 9.79 14.55 -43.57
C ILE A 9 10.54 15.83 -43.26
N PHE A 10 10.44 16.30 -42.03
CA PHE A 10 11.22 17.41 -41.52
C PHE A 10 11.97 17.01 -40.26
N ILE A 11 13.23 17.42 -40.14
CA ILE A 11 14.01 17.31 -38.90
C ILE A 11 14.48 18.70 -38.51
N SER A 12 14.08 19.19 -37.33
CA SER A 12 14.35 20.56 -36.88
C SER A 12 13.96 21.62 -37.93
N GLY A 13 12.82 21.40 -38.62
CA GLY A 13 12.33 22.27 -39.71
C GLY A 13 13.07 22.15 -41.05
N THR A 14 14.13 21.34 -41.14
CA THR A 14 14.83 21.05 -42.40
C THR A 14 14.15 19.89 -43.13
N GLU A 15 13.72 20.13 -44.38
CA GLU A 15 13.08 19.11 -45.21
C GLU A 15 14.09 18.06 -45.69
N ILE A 16 13.77 16.77 -45.49
CA ILE A 16 14.54 15.65 -46.03
C ILE A 16 14.02 15.35 -47.43
N LYS A 17 14.75 15.85 -48.43
CA LYS A 17 14.32 15.85 -49.85
C LYS A 17 14.23 14.48 -50.50
N ALA A 18 14.95 13.48 -49.97
CA ALA A 18 14.98 12.13 -50.54
C ALA A 18 15.25 11.10 -49.44
N PHE A 19 14.62 9.94 -49.56
CA PHE A 19 14.82 8.80 -48.66
C PHE A 19 14.65 7.52 -49.46
N LYS A 20 15.28 6.43 -49.02
CA LYS A 20 15.13 5.10 -49.63
C LYS A 20 13.91 4.37 -49.09
N SER A 21 13.79 4.35 -47.76
CA SER A 21 12.70 3.68 -47.07
C SER A 21 12.40 4.32 -45.72
N ILE A 22 11.14 4.17 -45.33
CA ILE A 22 10.61 4.53 -44.01
C ILE A 22 9.92 3.30 -43.45
N GLU A 23 10.15 3.02 -42.18
CA GLU A 23 9.39 2.03 -41.42
C GLU A 23 9.00 2.63 -40.06
N LEU A 24 7.71 2.71 -39.78
CA LEU A 24 7.17 3.23 -38.52
C LEU A 24 6.38 2.12 -37.82
N HIS A 25 6.86 1.67 -36.67
CA HIS A 25 6.17 0.72 -35.80
C HIS A 25 5.49 1.44 -34.65
N GLN A 26 4.21 1.17 -34.47
CA GLN A 26 3.37 1.73 -33.43
C GLN A 26 2.56 0.62 -32.77
N SER A 27 2.48 0.66 -31.45
CA SER A 27 1.61 -0.20 -30.65
C SER A 27 1.03 0.63 -29.51
N ILE A 28 -0.13 0.23 -29.01
CA ILE A 28 -0.59 0.71 -27.71
C ILE A 28 0.42 0.29 -26.64
N ASP A 29 0.50 1.07 -25.55
CA ASP A 29 1.38 0.76 -24.42
C ASP A 29 2.86 0.56 -24.77
N ALA A 30 3.33 1.17 -25.87
CA ALA A 30 4.72 1.07 -26.30
C ALA A 30 5.28 2.40 -26.80
N HIS A 31 6.60 2.56 -26.68
CA HIS A 31 7.32 3.58 -27.45
C HIS A 31 7.31 3.20 -28.93
N HIS A 32 7.00 4.16 -29.79
CA HIS A 32 6.96 3.94 -31.23
C HIS A 32 8.35 4.14 -31.81
N ARG A 33 8.67 3.41 -32.87
CA ARG A 33 9.97 3.48 -33.54
C ARG A 33 9.79 3.81 -35.01
N LEU A 34 10.37 4.93 -35.42
CA LEU A 34 10.52 5.34 -36.81
C LEU A 34 11.97 5.07 -37.26
N GLU A 35 12.12 4.37 -38.37
CA GLU A 35 13.38 4.22 -39.08
C GLU A 35 13.30 4.92 -40.43
N LEU A 36 14.25 5.81 -40.69
CA LEU A 36 14.40 6.54 -41.94
C LEU A 36 15.77 6.20 -42.53
N VAL A 37 15.77 5.60 -43.71
CA VAL A 37 17.00 5.27 -44.45
C VAL A 37 17.18 6.25 -45.58
N CYS A 38 18.29 6.98 -45.57
CA CYS A 38 18.69 7.90 -46.63
C CYS A 38 20.01 7.47 -47.25
N ARG A 39 20.21 7.84 -48.52
CA ARG A 39 21.55 7.82 -49.11
C ARG A 39 22.46 8.80 -48.36
N MET A 40 23.74 8.48 -48.27
CA MET A 40 24.69 9.31 -47.52
C MET A 40 24.76 10.76 -48.05
N ASP A 41 24.70 10.96 -49.38
CA ASP A 41 24.78 12.29 -50.00
C ASP A 41 23.56 13.20 -49.74
N VAL A 42 22.48 12.67 -49.17
CA VAL A 42 21.31 13.46 -48.78
C VAL A 42 21.52 14.16 -47.44
N LEU A 43 22.16 13.48 -46.48
CA LEU A 43 22.28 13.93 -45.10
C LEU A 43 23.70 14.30 -44.69
N GLU A 44 24.70 13.95 -45.50
CA GLU A 44 26.11 14.22 -45.24
C GLU A 44 26.76 15.06 -46.34
N ASN A 45 27.71 15.88 -45.92
CA ASN A 45 28.70 16.44 -46.82
C ASN A 45 29.82 15.42 -47.05
N LEU A 46 29.91 14.87 -48.26
CA LEU A 46 30.87 13.82 -48.62
C LEU A 46 32.35 14.22 -48.49
N THR A 47 32.64 15.52 -48.29
CA THR A 47 34.00 16.03 -48.05
C THR A 47 34.40 16.08 -46.58
N GLN A 48 33.44 15.88 -45.66
CA GLN A 48 33.67 15.93 -44.21
C GLN A 48 33.94 14.53 -43.62
N ALA A 49 34.23 14.51 -42.31
CA ALA A 49 34.32 13.27 -41.54
C ALA A 49 32.97 12.54 -41.53
N LEU A 50 33.03 11.21 -41.31
CA LEU A 50 31.84 10.36 -41.26
C LEU A 50 30.88 10.84 -40.15
N GLY A 51 29.63 11.14 -40.51
CA GLY A 51 28.59 11.52 -39.55
C GLY A 51 28.63 13.00 -39.11
N GLU A 52 29.45 13.85 -39.73
CA GLU A 52 29.69 15.22 -39.25
C GLU A 52 28.46 16.13 -39.40
N SER A 53 27.68 15.95 -40.47
CA SER A 53 26.46 16.74 -40.69
C SER A 53 25.26 16.13 -39.96
N SER A 54 25.05 14.82 -40.12
CA SER A 54 23.85 14.14 -39.60
C SER A 54 23.82 14.09 -38.08
N LYS A 55 24.96 14.07 -37.37
CA LYS A 55 24.99 14.08 -35.88
C LYS A 55 24.20 15.22 -35.25
N ASN A 56 24.04 16.34 -35.96
CA ASN A 56 23.30 17.50 -35.46
C ASN A 56 21.78 17.25 -35.42
N TYR A 57 21.30 16.18 -36.04
CA TYR A 57 19.91 15.74 -35.92
C TYR A 57 19.63 14.97 -34.62
N LEU A 58 20.65 14.55 -33.87
CA LEU A 58 20.46 13.76 -32.64
C LEU A 58 19.72 14.60 -31.58
N GLY A 59 18.61 14.07 -31.05
CA GLY A 59 17.77 14.77 -30.06
C GLY A 59 16.80 15.80 -30.65
N GLU A 60 16.84 16.03 -31.97
CA GLU A 60 15.93 16.94 -32.66
C GLU A 60 14.57 16.30 -32.95
N THR A 61 13.55 17.15 -33.09
CA THR A 61 12.20 16.70 -33.48
C THR A 61 12.17 16.32 -34.96
N ILE A 62 11.62 15.14 -35.25
CA ILE A 62 11.29 14.68 -36.58
C ILE A 62 9.78 14.64 -36.76
N THR A 63 9.28 15.14 -37.87
CA THR A 63 7.87 15.02 -38.26
C THR A 63 7.76 14.31 -39.60
N LEU A 64 6.87 13.34 -39.68
CA LEU A 64 6.53 12.56 -40.86
C LEU A 64 5.06 12.81 -41.20
N GLN A 65 4.78 13.10 -42.47
CA GLN A 65 3.42 13.13 -43.00
C GLN A 65 3.34 12.37 -44.32
N THR A 66 2.45 11.38 -44.40
CA THR A 66 2.20 10.59 -45.62
C THR A 66 0.76 10.76 -46.07
N SER A 67 0.55 11.18 -47.32
CA SER A 67 -0.78 11.42 -47.92
C SER A 67 -0.93 10.71 -49.26
N ALA A 68 -2.15 10.40 -49.69
CA ALA A 68 -2.43 9.81 -50.99
C ALA A 68 -2.24 10.82 -52.14
N LEU A 69 -1.67 10.41 -53.28
CA LEU A 69 -1.57 11.19 -54.52
C LEU A 69 -2.80 10.95 -55.43
N GLY A 70 -3.32 12.02 -56.06
CA GLY A 70 -4.34 11.94 -57.12
C GLY A 70 -5.81 11.93 -56.65
N SER A 71 -6.71 11.30 -57.43
CA SER A 71 -8.18 11.29 -57.23
C SER A 71 -8.67 10.66 -55.91
N PHE A 72 -7.76 10.23 -55.05
CA PHE A 72 -7.98 9.69 -53.70
C PHE A 72 -7.91 10.77 -52.60
N SER A 73 -8.14 12.03 -52.96
CA SER A 73 -8.02 13.25 -52.13
C SER A 73 -8.87 13.30 -50.84
N GLY A 74 -9.57 12.22 -50.48
CA GLY A 74 -10.36 12.10 -49.25
C GLY A 74 -9.68 11.28 -48.14
N TYR A 75 -8.55 10.63 -48.41
CA TYR A 75 -7.81 9.89 -47.37
C TYR A 75 -7.13 10.85 -46.40
N LYS A 76 -7.25 10.52 -45.11
CA LYS A 76 -6.53 11.23 -44.06
C LYS A 76 -5.05 10.91 -44.14
N ALA A 77 -4.23 11.90 -43.82
CA ALA A 77 -2.79 11.73 -43.78
C ALA A 77 -2.37 10.94 -42.53
N LEU A 78 -1.35 10.08 -42.70
CA LEU A 78 -0.55 9.59 -41.58
C LEU A 78 0.29 10.76 -41.08
N GLU A 79 0.31 10.95 -39.76
CA GLU A 79 1.11 11.98 -39.11
C GLU A 79 1.83 11.37 -37.93
N PHE A 80 3.14 11.63 -37.82
CA PHE A 80 3.94 11.18 -36.72
C PHE A 80 4.97 12.24 -36.33
N LYS A 81 5.04 12.55 -35.04
CA LYS A 81 6.05 13.38 -34.41
C LYS A 81 6.90 12.49 -33.49
N GLY A 82 8.20 12.53 -33.68
CA GLY A 82 9.17 11.79 -32.86
C GLY A 82 10.39 12.64 -32.51
N ILE A 83 11.33 12.03 -31.81
CA ILE A 83 12.64 12.60 -31.49
C ILE A 83 13.70 11.62 -31.98
N VAL A 84 14.69 12.13 -32.69
CA VAL A 84 15.81 11.32 -33.19
C VAL A 84 16.63 10.80 -32.00
N SER A 85 16.68 9.48 -31.84
CA SER A 85 17.37 8.81 -30.73
C SER A 85 18.69 8.17 -31.13
N GLN A 86 18.85 7.84 -32.42
CA GLN A 86 20.06 7.22 -32.93
C GLN A 86 20.29 7.61 -34.39
N ILE A 87 21.56 7.81 -34.74
CA ILE A 87 22.03 8.00 -36.10
C ILE A 87 23.11 6.96 -36.37
N THR A 88 22.96 6.22 -37.46
CA THR A 88 23.94 5.23 -37.90
C THR A 88 24.41 5.62 -39.30
N THR A 89 25.71 5.85 -39.46
CA THR A 89 26.31 6.12 -40.77
C THR A 89 27.05 4.88 -41.26
N ILE A 90 26.70 4.40 -42.44
CA ILE A 90 27.19 3.14 -43.02
C ILE A 90 27.99 3.46 -44.28
N LYS A 91 29.24 2.98 -44.33
CA LYS A 91 30.05 2.94 -45.56
C LYS A 91 30.29 1.50 -45.95
N GLY A 92 29.82 1.12 -47.13
CA GLY A 92 29.79 -0.28 -47.54
C GLY A 92 30.18 -0.45 -48.98
N HIS A 93 31.45 -0.81 -49.24
CA HIS A 93 31.93 -1.06 -50.59
C HIS A 93 31.28 -2.30 -51.23
N GLU A 94 30.97 -3.32 -50.41
CA GLU A 94 30.26 -4.55 -50.81
C GLU A 94 28.85 -4.65 -50.21
N ALA A 95 28.37 -3.60 -49.54
CA ALA A 95 27.01 -3.58 -49.03
C ALA A 95 26.03 -3.48 -50.21
N SER A 96 25.01 -4.34 -50.25
CA SER A 96 23.98 -4.33 -51.30
C SER A 96 23.21 -3.02 -51.38
N SER A 97 23.22 -2.23 -50.31
CA SER A 97 22.55 -0.94 -50.18
C SER A 97 23.49 0.28 -50.37
N GLY A 98 24.81 0.10 -50.46
CA GLY A 98 25.78 1.20 -50.62
C GLY A 98 25.99 2.05 -49.37
N ASP A 99 26.40 3.31 -49.54
CA ASP A 99 26.66 4.25 -48.44
C ASP A 99 25.35 4.93 -47.96
N GLU A 100 25.06 4.83 -46.67
CA GLU A 100 23.75 5.18 -46.08
C GLU A 100 23.86 5.94 -44.77
N VAL A 101 22.81 6.70 -44.45
CA VAL A 101 22.56 7.27 -43.13
C VAL A 101 21.19 6.76 -42.69
N VAL A 102 21.16 6.08 -41.55
CA VAL A 102 19.94 5.56 -40.93
C VAL A 102 19.64 6.40 -39.70
N ILE A 103 18.49 7.08 -39.72
CA ILE A 103 17.96 7.84 -38.59
C ILE A 103 16.91 6.95 -37.91
N THR A 104 17.11 6.65 -36.64
CA THR A 104 16.09 6.07 -35.77
C THR A 104 15.54 7.17 -34.87
N ALA A 105 14.21 7.30 -34.84
CA ALA A 105 13.50 8.18 -33.95
C ALA A 105 12.47 7.43 -33.12
N LEU A 106 12.23 7.91 -31.91
CA LEU A 106 11.24 7.36 -30.99
C LEU A 106 10.09 8.35 -30.79
N SER A 107 8.88 7.84 -30.47
CA SER A 107 7.82 8.72 -29.95
C SER A 107 8.31 9.44 -28.70
N PRO A 108 7.99 10.72 -28.46
CA PRO A 108 8.48 11.50 -27.32
C PRO A 108 8.22 10.87 -25.94
N THR A 109 7.33 9.88 -25.86
CA THR A 109 7.01 9.12 -24.64
C THR A 109 8.24 8.48 -23.97
N PHE A 110 9.30 8.15 -24.71
CA PHE A 110 10.53 7.57 -24.11
C PHE A 110 11.22 8.52 -23.12
N ILE A 111 10.98 9.84 -23.21
CA ILE A 111 11.57 10.79 -22.25
C ILE A 111 10.98 10.65 -20.86
N ALA A 112 9.77 10.06 -20.75
CA ALA A 112 9.13 9.75 -19.48
C ALA A 112 9.44 8.33 -18.98
N ASP A 113 10.30 7.59 -19.70
CA ASP A 113 10.91 6.34 -19.23
C ASP A 113 12.34 6.60 -18.73
N ASP A 114 12.45 7.56 -17.80
CA ASP A 114 13.68 8.19 -17.33
C ASP A 114 14.28 7.55 -16.06
N GLY A 115 13.75 6.40 -15.65
CA GLY A 115 14.22 5.64 -14.50
C GLY A 115 13.22 5.57 -13.33
N PRO A 116 13.61 4.94 -12.22
CA PRO A 116 12.70 4.66 -11.11
C PRO A 116 12.40 5.91 -10.27
N HIS A 117 11.11 6.23 -10.13
CA HIS A 117 10.62 7.27 -9.22
C HIS A 117 9.78 6.69 -8.09
N TYR A 118 9.58 7.52 -7.06
CA TYR A 118 8.74 7.19 -5.91
C TYR A 118 7.81 8.36 -5.62
N ALA A 119 6.50 8.09 -5.58
CA ALA A 119 5.48 9.06 -5.25
C ALA A 119 4.28 8.36 -4.64
N SER A 120 3.49 9.09 -3.88
CA SER A 120 2.23 8.59 -3.33
C SER A 120 1.19 9.69 -3.35
N TYR A 121 -0.06 9.31 -3.52
CA TYR A 121 -1.16 10.24 -3.58
C TYR A 121 -2.34 9.70 -2.78
N ASN A 122 -2.96 10.57 -1.98
CA ASN A 122 -4.12 10.24 -1.14
C ASN A 122 -5.36 10.97 -1.65
N ASP A 123 -6.45 10.23 -1.83
CA ASP A 123 -7.79 10.77 -2.14
C ASP A 123 -7.86 11.72 -3.38
N VAL A 124 -7.06 11.44 -4.42
CA VAL A 124 -7.00 12.23 -5.67
C VAL A 124 -7.47 11.44 -6.89
N SER A 125 -7.88 12.13 -7.96
CA SER A 125 -8.32 11.48 -9.21
C SER A 125 -7.14 10.99 -10.08
N LEU A 126 -7.41 10.06 -11.00
CA LEU A 126 -6.43 9.61 -12.00
C LEU A 126 -5.87 10.78 -12.84
N ALA A 127 -6.74 11.71 -13.23
CA ALA A 127 -6.33 12.87 -14.01
C ALA A 127 -5.31 13.72 -13.25
N GLU A 128 -5.58 14.00 -11.97
CA GLU A 128 -4.69 14.78 -11.12
C GLU A 128 -3.35 14.09 -10.86
N ILE A 129 -3.35 12.77 -10.65
CA ILE A 129 -2.13 11.97 -10.49
C ILE A 129 -1.25 12.12 -11.72
N LEU A 130 -1.82 11.95 -12.91
CA LEU A 130 -1.07 12.00 -14.16
C LEU A 130 -0.61 13.42 -14.52
N ASP A 131 -1.43 14.44 -14.23
CA ASP A 131 -1.03 15.82 -14.42
C ASP A 131 0.20 16.17 -13.58
N ARG A 132 0.23 15.75 -12.31
CA ARG A 132 1.39 15.89 -11.42
C ARG A 132 2.58 15.08 -11.92
N THR A 133 2.36 13.80 -12.25
CA THR A 133 3.41 12.88 -12.74
C THR A 133 4.11 13.41 -13.99
N PHE A 134 3.37 14.03 -14.92
CA PHE A 134 3.96 14.56 -16.14
C PHE A 134 4.30 16.06 -16.10
N SER A 135 4.17 16.72 -14.94
CA SER A 135 4.29 18.18 -14.83
C SER A 135 5.69 18.71 -15.12
N ASP A 136 6.73 17.94 -14.78
CA ASP A 136 8.13 18.35 -14.93
C ASP A 136 8.71 18.11 -16.34
N TYR A 137 7.98 17.43 -17.23
CA TYR A 137 8.44 17.18 -18.60
C TYR A 137 8.12 18.35 -19.54
N ASP A 138 9.01 18.58 -20.51
CA ASP A 138 8.84 19.59 -21.56
C ASP A 138 7.64 19.26 -22.46
N ARG A 139 6.52 19.95 -22.22
CA ARG A 139 5.26 19.80 -22.95
C ARG A 139 5.37 20.14 -24.44
N SER A 140 6.39 20.89 -24.86
CA SER A 140 6.63 21.15 -26.29
C SER A 140 7.12 19.91 -27.03
N LYS A 141 7.78 18.98 -26.31
CA LYS A 141 8.23 17.70 -26.82
C LYS A 141 7.20 16.60 -26.56
N LEU A 142 6.78 16.42 -25.30
CA LEU A 142 5.79 15.44 -24.89
C LEU A 142 4.47 16.13 -24.54
N GLU A 143 3.60 16.22 -25.53
CA GLU A 143 2.22 16.62 -25.31
C GLU A 143 1.42 15.41 -24.78
N VAL A 144 0.61 15.61 -23.75
CA VAL A 144 -0.26 14.57 -23.18
C VAL A 144 -1.72 14.98 -23.31
N LEU A 145 -2.60 14.01 -23.44
CA LEU A 145 -4.04 14.15 -23.40
C LEU A 145 -4.58 13.21 -22.33
N ILE A 146 -4.93 13.77 -21.16
CA ILE A 146 -5.40 13.01 -19.99
C ILE A 146 -6.92 13.19 -19.87
N GLN A 147 -7.68 12.16 -20.22
CA GLN A 147 -9.14 12.14 -20.22
C GLN A 147 -9.68 10.78 -19.72
N PRO A 148 -9.36 10.35 -18.49
CA PRO A 148 -9.81 9.07 -17.95
C PRO A 148 -11.35 8.99 -17.88
N ASN A 149 -11.89 7.82 -18.19
CA ASN A 149 -13.31 7.53 -18.01
C ASN A 149 -13.66 7.43 -16.52
N ASN A 150 -12.74 6.90 -15.71
CA ASN A 150 -12.85 6.84 -14.26
C ASN A 150 -12.49 8.19 -13.63
N THR A 151 -13.51 8.87 -13.13
CA THR A 151 -13.40 10.18 -12.47
C THR A 151 -13.44 10.09 -10.94
N ALA A 152 -13.58 8.89 -10.37
CA ALA A 152 -13.57 8.70 -8.93
C ALA A 152 -12.18 9.03 -8.35
N THR A 153 -12.15 9.57 -7.13
CA THR A 153 -10.91 9.70 -6.39
C THR A 153 -10.37 8.31 -6.05
N LEU A 154 -9.06 8.14 -6.05
CA LEU A 154 -8.38 6.95 -5.57
C LEU A 154 -7.97 7.20 -4.13
N HIS A 155 -8.30 6.27 -3.24
CA HIS A 155 -7.97 6.43 -1.82
C HIS A 155 -6.46 6.53 -1.60
N TYR A 156 -5.70 5.64 -2.23
CA TYR A 156 -4.25 5.66 -2.18
C TYR A 156 -3.65 5.09 -3.47
N SER A 157 -2.74 5.82 -4.10
CA SER A 157 -1.95 5.31 -5.22
C SER A 157 -0.47 5.55 -4.98
N VAL A 158 0.36 4.58 -5.37
CA VAL A 158 1.80 4.62 -5.16
C VAL A 158 2.53 4.37 -6.47
N GLN A 159 3.48 5.23 -6.82
CA GLN A 159 4.53 4.96 -7.80
C GLN A 159 5.73 4.39 -7.03
N ASN A 160 6.12 3.14 -7.31
CA ASN A 160 7.16 2.47 -6.54
C ASN A 160 8.25 1.87 -7.43
N GLY A 161 9.31 2.65 -7.70
CA GLY A 161 10.41 2.22 -8.56
C GLY A 161 10.03 2.17 -10.04
N GLU A 162 9.02 2.94 -10.44
CA GLU A 162 8.51 3.02 -11.81
C GLU A 162 8.88 4.35 -12.43
N SER A 163 9.18 4.38 -13.72
CA SER A 163 9.23 5.63 -14.48
C SER A 163 7.84 6.25 -14.61
N ALA A 164 7.76 7.53 -14.97
CA ALA A 164 6.47 8.20 -15.18
C ALA A 164 5.61 7.49 -16.25
N TYR A 165 6.26 7.01 -17.33
CA TYR A 165 5.62 6.22 -18.37
C TYR A 165 5.10 4.88 -17.84
N ASN A 166 5.93 4.13 -17.11
CA ASN A 166 5.52 2.82 -16.56
C ASN A 166 4.44 2.95 -15.49
N TYR A 167 4.48 4.02 -14.68
CA TYR A 167 3.42 4.32 -13.72
C TYR A 167 2.08 4.57 -14.43
N ALA A 168 2.08 5.43 -15.47
CA ALA A 168 0.88 5.66 -16.27
C ALA A 168 0.40 4.39 -16.99
N SER A 169 1.29 3.62 -17.62
CA SER A 169 0.98 2.32 -18.23
C SER A 169 0.29 1.37 -17.25
N ARG A 170 0.83 1.24 -16.03
CA ARG A 170 0.24 0.41 -14.99
C ARG A 170 -1.13 0.91 -14.56
N LEU A 171 -1.30 2.22 -14.31
CA LEU A 171 -2.60 2.79 -13.96
C LEU A 171 -3.64 2.54 -15.07
N ALA A 172 -3.24 2.65 -16.33
CA ALA A 172 -4.09 2.35 -17.47
C ALA A 172 -4.54 0.88 -17.47
N ALA A 173 -3.61 -0.05 -17.25
CA ALA A 173 -3.94 -1.47 -17.12
C ALA A 173 -4.85 -1.75 -15.90
N GLN A 174 -4.57 -1.14 -14.75
CA GLN A 174 -5.29 -1.37 -13.50
C GLN A 174 -6.74 -0.85 -13.54
N TYR A 175 -6.96 0.32 -14.13
CA TYR A 175 -8.26 0.99 -14.18
C TYR A 175 -8.96 0.89 -15.54
N GLY A 176 -8.37 0.16 -16.51
CA GLY A 176 -8.97 -0.11 -17.81
C GLY A 176 -9.08 1.13 -18.72
N GLU A 177 -8.11 2.02 -18.66
CA GLU A 177 -8.04 3.27 -19.43
C GLU A 177 -7.15 3.07 -20.66
N TRP A 178 -7.45 3.70 -21.81
CA TRP A 178 -6.59 3.57 -22.97
C TRP A 178 -5.27 4.31 -22.77
N PHE A 179 -4.15 3.69 -23.14
CA PHE A 179 -2.84 4.30 -23.05
C PHE A 179 -2.01 4.06 -24.31
N TYR A 180 -1.78 5.12 -25.08
CA TYR A 180 -1.04 5.04 -26.34
C TYR A 180 -0.60 6.42 -26.82
N TYR A 181 0.43 6.46 -27.66
CA TYR A 181 0.78 7.67 -28.40
C TYR A 181 0.03 7.70 -29.73
N ASN A 182 -0.76 8.72 -30.02
CA ASN A 182 -1.57 8.76 -31.27
C ASN A 182 -0.78 9.23 -32.51
N GLY A 183 0.53 9.41 -32.37
CA GLY A 183 1.41 10.05 -33.38
C GLY A 183 1.73 11.51 -33.08
N SER A 184 1.00 12.15 -32.16
CA SER A 184 1.23 13.55 -31.76
C SER A 184 1.20 13.77 -30.25
N LYS A 185 0.31 13.10 -29.52
CA LYS A 185 0.08 13.22 -28.08
C LYS A 185 0.06 11.84 -27.43
N LEU A 186 0.53 11.77 -26.19
CA LEU A 186 0.33 10.61 -25.32
C LEU A 186 -1.07 10.67 -24.73
N VAL A 187 -1.93 9.74 -25.13
CA VAL A 187 -3.32 9.64 -24.69
C VAL A 187 -3.39 8.72 -23.47
N PHE A 188 -4.10 9.18 -22.44
CA PHE A 188 -4.53 8.39 -21.30
C PHE A 188 -6.04 8.58 -21.11
N GLY A 189 -6.84 7.51 -21.20
CA GLY A 189 -8.27 7.53 -20.93
C GLY A 189 -9.16 7.18 -22.12
N ALA A 190 -10.11 8.04 -22.47
CA ALA A 190 -11.00 7.83 -23.61
C ALA A 190 -10.21 7.86 -24.94
N PRO A 191 -10.29 6.82 -25.78
CA PRO A 191 -9.62 6.79 -27.08
C PRO A 191 -10.38 7.65 -28.10
N GLU A 192 -9.72 7.99 -29.20
CA GLU A 192 -10.36 8.69 -30.30
C GLU A 192 -11.49 7.84 -30.92
N ALA A 193 -12.62 8.50 -31.23
CA ALA A 193 -13.81 7.86 -31.81
C ALA A 193 -13.80 7.89 -33.35
N GLU A 194 -12.62 8.04 -33.95
CA GLU A 194 -12.50 8.17 -35.40
C GLU A 194 -12.72 6.82 -36.09
N GLU A 195 -13.58 6.83 -37.11
CA GLU A 195 -13.93 5.66 -37.91
C GLU A 195 -13.42 5.78 -39.34
N LEU A 196 -12.85 4.70 -39.87
CA LEU A 196 -12.38 4.57 -41.23
C LEU A 196 -12.95 3.32 -41.89
N ALA A 197 -13.71 3.47 -42.97
CA ALA A 197 -14.18 2.33 -43.76
C ALA A 197 -13.07 1.85 -44.70
N LEU A 198 -12.76 0.55 -44.64
CA LEU A 198 -11.82 -0.12 -45.53
C LEU A 198 -12.57 -1.09 -46.45
N THR A 199 -12.21 -1.05 -47.73
CA THR A 199 -12.85 -1.82 -48.79
C THR A 199 -11.87 -2.85 -49.36
N TYR A 200 -12.21 -4.13 -49.20
CA TYR A 200 -11.39 -5.23 -49.71
C TYR A 200 -11.24 -5.17 -51.23
N GLY A 201 -10.00 -5.34 -51.70
CA GLY A 201 -9.63 -5.24 -53.11
C GLY A 201 -9.53 -3.81 -53.65
N PHE A 202 -9.78 -2.80 -52.80
CA PHE A 202 -9.56 -1.39 -53.12
C PHE A 202 -8.40 -0.83 -52.29
N ASP A 203 -8.62 -0.58 -51.00
CA ASP A 203 -7.60 -0.06 -50.09
C ASP A 203 -7.22 -1.03 -48.97
N LEU A 204 -7.98 -2.10 -48.79
CA LEU A 204 -7.61 -3.28 -48.00
C LEU A 204 -7.17 -4.40 -48.94
N LYS A 205 -5.87 -4.71 -48.92
CA LYS A 205 -5.24 -5.69 -49.81
C LYS A 205 -5.42 -7.12 -49.32
N GLU A 206 -5.28 -7.32 -48.01
CA GLU A 206 -5.37 -8.62 -47.35
C GLU A 206 -5.94 -8.40 -45.95
N TYR A 207 -6.73 -9.35 -45.45
CA TYR A 207 -7.08 -9.40 -44.04
C TYR A 207 -7.37 -10.82 -43.59
N ASN A 208 -7.22 -11.08 -42.29
CA ASN A 208 -7.63 -12.32 -41.66
C ASN A 208 -8.28 -12.05 -40.30
N LEU A 209 -9.26 -12.88 -39.94
CA LEU A 209 -9.96 -12.86 -38.66
C LEU A 209 -9.48 -14.04 -37.81
N ASN A 210 -9.00 -13.75 -36.61
CA ASN A 210 -8.58 -14.71 -35.61
C ASN A 210 -9.58 -14.75 -34.46
N LEU A 211 -10.10 -15.94 -34.16
CA LEU A 211 -11.03 -16.20 -33.07
C LEU A 211 -10.37 -17.15 -32.06
N THR A 212 -10.00 -16.64 -30.90
CA THR A 212 -9.29 -17.41 -29.86
C THR A 212 -10.05 -17.34 -28.54
N PRO A 213 -10.75 -18.42 -28.12
CA PRO A 213 -11.45 -18.42 -26.84
C PRO A 213 -10.47 -18.33 -25.66
N GLN A 214 -10.79 -17.48 -24.68
CA GLN A 214 -9.99 -17.28 -23.46
C GLN A 214 -10.87 -17.39 -22.22
N SER A 215 -10.35 -18.01 -21.16
CA SER A 215 -11.08 -18.18 -19.90
C SER A 215 -11.53 -16.84 -19.32
N HIS A 216 -12.82 -16.73 -18.99
CA HIS A 216 -13.41 -15.58 -18.28
C HIS A 216 -14.44 -16.00 -17.21
N ASN A 217 -14.48 -17.30 -16.87
CA ASN A 217 -15.36 -17.89 -15.88
C ASN A 217 -14.73 -17.79 -14.47
N TYR A 218 -14.76 -16.58 -13.91
CA TYR A 218 -14.15 -16.24 -12.64
C TYR A 218 -15.18 -15.78 -11.62
N LYS A 219 -15.04 -16.23 -10.38
CA LYS A 219 -15.73 -15.68 -9.21
C LYS A 219 -14.71 -15.01 -8.31
N PHE A 220 -14.77 -13.69 -8.22
CA PHE A 220 -13.88 -12.90 -7.38
C PHE A 220 -14.46 -12.74 -5.99
N TYR A 221 -13.61 -12.74 -4.98
CA TYR A 221 -13.98 -12.46 -3.60
C TYR A 221 -12.86 -11.72 -2.87
N ALA A 222 -13.25 -10.88 -1.92
CA ALA A 222 -12.32 -10.08 -1.16
C ALA A 222 -12.88 -9.69 0.21
N ASN A 223 -12.00 -9.55 1.19
CA ASN A 223 -12.37 -9.20 2.56
C ASN A 223 -12.36 -7.69 2.74
N ASP A 224 -13.37 -7.18 3.44
CA ASP A 224 -13.47 -5.78 3.86
C ASP A 224 -13.40 -5.73 5.38
N TYR A 225 -12.27 -5.26 5.90
CA TYR A 225 -12.08 -5.20 7.35
C TYR A 225 -12.84 -4.05 8.02
N LEU A 226 -13.20 -3.00 7.27
CA LEU A 226 -13.94 -1.85 7.81
C LEU A 226 -15.39 -2.23 8.09
N LEU A 227 -16.00 -2.99 7.18
CA LEU A 227 -17.36 -3.50 7.32
C LEU A 227 -17.44 -4.86 8.01
N ASN A 228 -16.31 -5.55 8.19
CA ASN A 228 -16.24 -6.94 8.62
C ASN A 228 -17.14 -7.85 7.75
N ASP A 229 -17.01 -7.68 6.44
CA ASP A 229 -17.81 -8.37 5.42
C ASP A 229 -16.92 -8.93 4.31
N THR A 230 -17.50 -9.75 3.43
CA THR A 230 -16.85 -10.28 2.23
C THR A 230 -17.62 -9.84 1.00
N HIS A 231 -16.93 -9.15 0.08
CA HIS A 231 -17.49 -8.78 -1.21
C HIS A 231 -17.21 -9.90 -2.21
N GLU A 232 -18.23 -10.33 -2.95
CA GLU A 232 -18.11 -11.33 -4.01
C GLU A 232 -18.77 -10.86 -5.31
N LYS A 233 -18.17 -11.23 -6.45
CA LYS A 233 -18.73 -10.95 -7.78
C LYS A 233 -18.40 -12.08 -8.76
N ASP A 234 -19.44 -12.62 -9.39
CA ASP A 234 -19.30 -13.60 -10.47
C ASP A 234 -19.22 -12.87 -11.81
N ALA A 235 -18.19 -13.17 -12.60
CA ALA A 235 -18.02 -12.64 -13.95
C ALA A 235 -19.15 -13.09 -14.90
N LYS A 236 -19.83 -14.21 -14.61
CA LYS A 236 -21.00 -14.67 -15.41
C LYS A 236 -22.17 -13.70 -15.36
N ASP A 237 -22.36 -13.01 -14.24
CA ASP A 237 -23.47 -12.07 -14.04
C ASP A 237 -23.26 -10.74 -14.78
N ILE A 238 -22.08 -10.54 -15.37
CA ILE A 238 -21.71 -9.33 -16.08
C ILE A 238 -22.13 -9.45 -17.54
N SER A 239 -23.00 -8.55 -18.00
CA SER A 239 -23.29 -8.38 -19.42
C SER A 239 -22.24 -7.47 -20.05
N SER A 240 -21.36 -8.02 -20.89
CA SER A 240 -20.30 -7.24 -21.55
C SER A 240 -20.79 -6.44 -22.76
N GLY A 241 -21.98 -6.74 -23.28
CA GLY A 241 -22.45 -6.23 -24.56
C GLY A 241 -21.88 -6.97 -25.78
N ALA A 242 -21.13 -8.06 -25.57
CA ALA A 242 -20.57 -8.86 -26.66
C ALA A 242 -21.67 -9.38 -27.62
N SER A 243 -21.50 -9.11 -28.90
CA SER A 243 -22.41 -9.55 -29.97
C SER A 243 -21.61 -10.10 -31.15
N GLY A 244 -22.28 -10.55 -32.22
CA GLY A 244 -21.60 -11.06 -33.43
C GLY A 244 -20.52 -12.11 -33.13
N TYR A 245 -19.29 -11.85 -33.59
CA TYR A 245 -18.15 -12.72 -33.34
C TYR A 245 -17.78 -12.79 -31.85
N SER A 246 -17.75 -11.66 -31.14
CA SER A 246 -17.40 -11.61 -29.71
C SER A 246 -18.37 -12.45 -28.87
N GLY A 247 -19.67 -12.34 -29.14
CA GLY A 247 -20.69 -13.16 -28.48
C GLY A 247 -20.56 -14.65 -28.80
N PHE A 248 -20.26 -14.99 -30.05
CA PHE A 248 -20.01 -16.38 -30.46
C PHE A 248 -18.79 -16.97 -29.75
N VAL A 249 -17.63 -16.29 -29.77
CA VAL A 249 -16.40 -16.79 -29.14
C VAL A 249 -16.53 -16.84 -27.62
N SER A 250 -17.18 -15.85 -26.99
CA SER A 250 -17.46 -15.88 -25.55
C SER A 250 -18.33 -17.10 -25.16
N SER A 251 -19.34 -17.44 -25.96
CA SER A 251 -20.16 -18.66 -25.73
C SER A 251 -19.36 -19.96 -25.84
N LYS A 252 -18.41 -20.02 -26.79
CA LYS A 252 -17.50 -21.16 -26.94
C LYS A 252 -16.48 -21.22 -25.82
N SER A 253 -15.98 -20.08 -25.37
CA SER A 253 -15.11 -19.97 -24.21
C SER A 253 -15.79 -20.55 -22.97
N ASN A 254 -17.03 -20.19 -22.68
CA ASN A 254 -17.80 -20.77 -21.57
C ASN A 254 -17.94 -22.31 -21.65
N SER A 255 -17.99 -22.85 -22.86
CA SER A 255 -18.09 -24.31 -23.08
C SER A 255 -16.74 -25.00 -22.85
N ILE A 256 -15.63 -24.37 -23.24
CA ILE A 256 -14.26 -24.89 -23.08
C ILE A 256 -13.79 -24.75 -21.63
N TYR A 257 -14.03 -23.57 -21.03
CA TYR A 257 -13.64 -23.20 -19.67
C TYR A 257 -14.85 -23.22 -18.73
N ASN A 258 -15.51 -24.37 -18.65
CA ASN A 258 -16.73 -24.53 -17.85
C ASN A 258 -16.48 -24.53 -16.33
N LYS A 259 -15.25 -24.80 -15.89
CA LYS A 259 -14.86 -24.79 -14.49
C LYS A 259 -14.74 -23.35 -13.99
N GLU A 260 -15.58 -22.99 -13.02
CA GLU A 260 -15.48 -21.72 -12.32
C GLU A 260 -14.19 -21.65 -11.49
N THR A 261 -13.44 -20.58 -11.70
CA THR A 261 -12.21 -20.31 -10.94
C THR A 261 -12.50 -19.25 -9.88
N LYS A 262 -12.27 -19.60 -8.61
CA LYS A 262 -12.41 -18.66 -7.49
C LYS A 262 -11.11 -17.88 -7.30
N VAL A 263 -11.19 -16.55 -7.36
CA VAL A 263 -10.04 -15.66 -7.31
C VAL A 263 -10.16 -14.75 -6.10
N TRP A 264 -9.17 -14.82 -5.21
CA TRP A 264 -9.05 -13.87 -4.12
C TRP A 264 -8.39 -12.58 -4.61
N HIS A 265 -8.91 -11.43 -4.19
CA HIS A 265 -8.37 -10.12 -4.54
C HIS A 265 -8.21 -9.24 -3.28
N ASN A 266 -7.17 -8.41 -3.24
CA ASN A 266 -7.00 -7.42 -2.18
C ASN A 266 -7.82 -6.17 -2.50
N LEU A 267 -8.67 -5.73 -1.58
CA LEU A 267 -9.48 -4.51 -1.78
C LEU A 267 -8.88 -3.31 -1.10
N TYR A 268 -9.03 -2.15 -1.74
CA TYR A 268 -8.83 -0.88 -1.07
C TYR A 268 -9.84 -0.78 0.05
N ASN A 269 -9.41 -0.21 1.16
CA ASN A 269 -10.22 -0.12 2.36
C ASN A 269 -10.86 1.27 2.41
N ASP A 270 -11.81 1.49 1.52
CA ASP A 270 -12.56 2.73 1.38
C ASP A 270 -14.06 2.46 1.18
N PRO A 271 -14.96 3.44 1.43
CA PRO A 271 -16.40 3.23 1.30
C PRO A 271 -16.88 2.76 -0.08
N GLN A 272 -16.09 2.93 -1.14
CA GLN A 272 -16.40 2.51 -2.51
C GLN A 272 -15.73 1.19 -2.91
N ALA A 273 -15.08 0.47 -1.99
CA ALA A 273 -14.33 -0.76 -2.25
C ALA A 273 -15.10 -1.77 -3.11
N LYS A 274 -16.36 -2.06 -2.74
CA LYS A 274 -17.23 -2.97 -3.50
C LYS A 274 -17.49 -2.48 -4.93
N GLN A 275 -17.81 -1.20 -5.09
CA GLN A 275 -18.10 -0.63 -6.40
C GLN A 275 -16.86 -0.66 -7.30
N ARG A 276 -15.67 -0.33 -6.75
CA ARG A 276 -14.40 -0.41 -7.47
C ARG A 276 -14.12 -1.85 -7.93
N LEU A 277 -14.31 -2.83 -7.05
CA LEU A 277 -14.15 -4.25 -7.40
C LEU A 277 -15.06 -4.65 -8.55
N ASP A 278 -16.36 -4.34 -8.43
CA ASP A 278 -17.36 -4.68 -9.45
C ASP A 278 -16.97 -4.08 -10.81
N SER A 279 -16.54 -2.81 -10.83
CA SER A 279 -16.08 -2.12 -12.05
C SER A 279 -14.80 -2.74 -12.63
N SER A 280 -13.79 -3.04 -11.81
CA SER A 280 -12.54 -3.66 -12.29
C SER A 280 -12.77 -5.05 -12.88
N ILE A 281 -13.69 -5.85 -12.30
CA ILE A 281 -14.02 -7.18 -12.83
C ILE A 281 -14.77 -7.05 -14.17
N GLU A 282 -15.68 -6.08 -14.29
CA GLU A 282 -16.37 -5.80 -15.55
C GLU A 282 -15.39 -5.42 -16.66
N LEU A 283 -14.46 -4.50 -16.39
CA LEU A 283 -13.44 -4.09 -17.35
C LEU A 283 -12.50 -5.25 -17.71
N GLN A 284 -12.07 -6.05 -16.72
CA GLN A 284 -11.25 -7.23 -16.96
C GLN A 284 -11.94 -8.25 -17.87
N LYS A 285 -13.24 -8.50 -17.64
CA LYS A 285 -14.02 -9.42 -18.49
C LYS A 285 -14.11 -8.90 -19.92
N LYS A 286 -14.45 -7.61 -20.10
CA LYS A 286 -14.52 -6.98 -21.42
C LYS A 286 -13.16 -7.07 -22.12
N ALA A 287 -12.06 -6.74 -21.46
CA ALA A 287 -10.72 -6.83 -22.05
C ALA A 287 -10.37 -8.25 -22.52
N ILE A 288 -10.70 -9.28 -21.72
CA ILE A 288 -10.51 -10.69 -22.14
C ILE A 288 -11.33 -10.99 -23.38
N GLU A 289 -12.63 -10.68 -23.38
CA GLU A 289 -13.50 -10.92 -24.54
C GLU A 289 -13.07 -10.15 -25.79
N MET A 290 -12.53 -8.94 -25.62
CA MET A 290 -12.00 -8.12 -26.71
C MET A 290 -10.83 -8.81 -27.42
N GLN A 291 -9.91 -9.39 -26.65
CA GLN A 291 -8.73 -10.10 -27.15
C GLN A 291 -9.07 -11.43 -27.84
N GLN A 292 -10.30 -11.94 -27.67
CA GLN A 292 -10.73 -13.18 -28.34
C GLN A 292 -11.01 -13.00 -29.83
N VAL A 293 -11.19 -11.76 -30.30
CA VAL A 293 -11.51 -11.44 -31.69
C VAL A 293 -10.49 -10.42 -32.21
N LYS A 294 -9.56 -10.90 -33.03
CA LYS A 294 -8.51 -10.08 -33.64
C LYS A 294 -8.61 -10.07 -35.16
N LEU A 295 -8.48 -8.90 -35.76
CA LEU A 295 -8.38 -8.71 -37.20
C LEU A 295 -6.95 -8.27 -37.52
N ASN A 296 -6.29 -8.97 -38.44
CA ASN A 296 -5.05 -8.50 -39.05
C ASN A 296 -5.33 -8.05 -40.48
N GLY A 297 -4.78 -6.91 -40.89
CA GLY A 297 -5.00 -6.35 -42.21
C GLY A 297 -3.74 -5.76 -42.83
N ILE A 298 -3.72 -5.73 -44.17
CA ILE A 298 -2.74 -5.03 -44.99
C ILE A 298 -3.50 -4.02 -45.85
N SER A 299 -3.14 -2.75 -45.74
CA SER A 299 -3.81 -1.65 -46.44
C SER A 299 -2.79 -0.69 -47.08
N ASP A 300 -3.19 0.03 -48.12
CA ASP A 300 -2.45 1.20 -48.63
C ASP A 300 -3.12 2.54 -48.26
N ASN A 301 -4.13 2.54 -47.39
CA ASN A 301 -4.78 3.77 -46.91
C ASN A 301 -3.95 4.41 -45.78
N PRO A 302 -3.39 5.63 -45.94
CA PRO A 302 -2.63 6.30 -44.89
C PRO A 302 -3.45 6.74 -43.68
N GLY A 303 -4.79 6.69 -43.78
CA GLY A 303 -5.69 7.03 -42.68
C GLY A 303 -5.83 5.96 -41.59
N VAL A 304 -5.31 4.74 -41.82
CA VAL A 304 -5.30 3.71 -40.76
C VAL A 304 -4.30 4.14 -39.69
N LYS A 305 -4.77 4.41 -38.46
CA LYS A 305 -3.94 4.89 -37.35
C LYS A 305 -4.17 4.05 -36.10
N LEU A 306 -3.17 4.03 -35.23
CA LEU A 306 -3.28 3.43 -33.90
C LEU A 306 -4.43 4.08 -33.09
N GLY A 307 -5.29 3.27 -32.47
CA GLY A 307 -6.44 3.73 -31.68
C GLY A 307 -7.73 3.97 -32.48
N ASN A 308 -7.65 4.14 -33.80
CA ASN A 308 -8.82 4.36 -34.65
C ASN A 308 -9.62 3.07 -34.89
N ILE A 309 -10.89 3.23 -35.20
CA ILE A 309 -11.78 2.13 -35.59
C ILE A 309 -11.75 1.97 -37.11
N VAL A 310 -11.37 0.79 -37.59
CA VAL A 310 -11.54 0.38 -38.97
C VAL A 310 -12.83 -0.42 -39.15
N LYS A 311 -13.59 -0.12 -40.20
CA LYS A 311 -14.79 -0.88 -40.59
C LYS A 311 -14.45 -1.80 -41.74
N VAL A 312 -14.57 -3.12 -41.52
CA VAL A 312 -14.31 -4.15 -42.52
C VAL A 312 -15.53 -5.06 -42.60
N GLU A 313 -16.13 -5.14 -43.79
CA GLU A 313 -17.32 -5.97 -44.08
C GLU A 313 -18.48 -5.82 -43.08
N GLY A 314 -18.69 -4.59 -42.58
CA GLY A 314 -19.79 -4.27 -41.66
C GLY A 314 -19.51 -4.53 -40.18
N ALA A 315 -18.29 -4.95 -39.81
CA ALA A 315 -17.83 -5.05 -38.43
C ALA A 315 -16.77 -3.99 -38.10
N ASN A 316 -16.72 -3.56 -36.84
CA ASN A 316 -15.84 -2.51 -36.34
C ASN A 316 -14.68 -3.13 -35.55
N TYR A 317 -13.44 -2.74 -35.87
CA TYR A 317 -12.24 -3.19 -35.17
C TYR A 317 -11.34 -2.01 -34.82
N ARG A 318 -10.85 -1.94 -33.58
CA ARG A 318 -9.96 -0.88 -33.13
C ARG A 318 -8.50 -1.30 -33.26
N VAL A 319 -7.70 -0.49 -33.97
CA VAL A 319 -6.29 -0.78 -34.26
C VAL A 319 -5.46 -0.65 -32.98
N ILE A 320 -4.73 -1.72 -32.62
CA ILE A 320 -3.89 -1.78 -31.41
C ILE A 320 -2.39 -1.92 -31.72
N SER A 321 -2.05 -2.27 -32.95
CA SER A 321 -0.67 -2.28 -33.45
C SER A 321 -0.68 -2.03 -34.96
N ILE A 322 0.30 -1.27 -35.45
CA ILE A 322 0.43 -0.95 -36.86
C ILE A 322 1.89 -0.71 -37.24
N THR A 323 2.29 -1.23 -38.40
CA THR A 323 3.56 -0.91 -39.05
C THR A 323 3.28 -0.26 -40.38
N HIS A 324 3.79 0.96 -40.57
CA HIS A 324 3.74 1.68 -41.84
C HIS A 324 5.08 1.51 -42.56
N SER A 325 5.04 1.22 -43.85
CA SER A 325 6.21 1.20 -44.71
C SER A 325 6.01 2.12 -45.92
N ASN A 326 7.07 2.83 -46.29
CA ASN A 326 7.07 3.63 -47.52
C ASN A 326 8.43 3.59 -48.20
N ARG A 327 8.45 3.71 -49.53
CA ARG A 327 9.65 3.79 -50.37
C ARG A 327 9.65 5.06 -51.21
N GLU A 328 10.82 5.43 -51.73
CA GLU A 328 11.01 6.64 -52.56
C GLU A 328 10.05 6.73 -53.75
N ASN A 329 9.62 5.59 -54.30
CA ASN A 329 8.70 5.51 -55.43
C ASN A 329 7.22 5.74 -55.05
N GLY A 330 6.92 6.05 -53.79
CA GLY A 330 5.58 6.28 -53.25
C GLY A 330 4.81 5.00 -52.92
N ASP A 331 5.47 3.83 -52.92
CA ASP A 331 4.89 2.54 -52.55
C ASP A 331 4.67 2.46 -51.03
N TYR A 332 3.47 2.86 -50.62
CA TYR A 332 3.04 2.87 -49.23
C TYR A 332 2.18 1.65 -48.89
N GLU A 333 2.42 1.10 -47.72
CA GLU A 333 1.63 0.02 -47.14
C GLU A 333 1.61 0.16 -45.61
N ASN A 334 0.53 -0.30 -45.00
CA ASN A 334 0.47 -0.54 -43.58
C ASN A 334 -0.03 -1.95 -43.27
N ARG A 335 0.48 -2.50 -42.18
CA ARG A 335 0.10 -3.80 -41.62
C ARG A 335 -0.37 -3.57 -40.21
N PHE A 336 -1.63 -3.88 -39.92
CA PHE A 336 -2.24 -3.57 -38.63
C PHE A 336 -2.84 -4.81 -37.97
N GLU A 337 -2.80 -4.84 -36.64
CA GLU A 337 -3.59 -5.72 -35.78
C GLU A 337 -4.64 -4.86 -35.06
N ALA A 338 -5.88 -5.32 -35.08
CA ALA A 338 -7.01 -4.67 -34.45
C ALA A 338 -7.82 -5.68 -33.62
N VAL A 339 -8.44 -5.21 -32.54
CA VAL A 339 -9.38 -5.98 -31.71
C VAL A 339 -10.81 -5.56 -32.02
N THR A 340 -11.80 -6.37 -31.66
CA THR A 340 -13.21 -5.94 -31.76
C THR A 340 -13.47 -4.60 -31.08
N ALA A 341 -14.30 -3.75 -31.70
CA ALA A 341 -14.77 -2.49 -31.15
C ALA A 341 -16.24 -2.55 -30.68
N ASP A 342 -16.76 -3.76 -30.36
CA ASP A 342 -18.14 -3.99 -29.92
C ASP A 342 -18.49 -3.32 -28.57
N PHE A 343 -17.49 -3.11 -27.72
CA PHE A 343 -17.64 -2.50 -26.40
C PHE A 343 -16.38 -1.73 -26.02
N ASP A 344 -16.55 -0.71 -25.18
CA ASP A 344 -15.45 0.16 -24.77
C ASP A 344 -14.72 -0.43 -23.55
N ALA A 345 -13.51 -0.94 -23.78
CA ALA A 345 -12.60 -1.43 -22.77
C ALA A 345 -11.15 -1.32 -23.28
N TYR A 346 -10.20 -1.18 -22.37
CA TYR A 346 -8.79 -1.21 -22.73
C TYR A 346 -8.29 -2.66 -22.87
N PRO A 347 -7.75 -3.08 -24.02
CA PRO A 347 -7.35 -4.47 -24.28
C PRO A 347 -6.24 -5.02 -23.37
N ASN A 348 -5.44 -4.16 -22.73
CA ASN A 348 -4.40 -4.57 -21.76
C ASN A 348 -4.87 -4.44 -20.30
N THR A 349 -6.19 -4.31 -20.05
CA THR A 349 -6.72 -4.25 -18.67
C THR A 349 -6.26 -5.48 -17.86
N ASN A 350 -5.69 -5.21 -16.70
CA ASN A 350 -5.21 -6.19 -15.76
C ASN A 350 -5.52 -5.74 -14.33
N ILE A 351 -6.52 -6.35 -13.72
CA ILE A 351 -6.93 -6.09 -12.34
C ILE A 351 -5.80 -6.34 -11.31
N ASN A 352 -4.77 -7.11 -11.67
CA ASN A 352 -3.62 -7.37 -10.81
C ASN A 352 -2.40 -6.47 -11.13
N ALA A 353 -2.58 -5.40 -11.91
CA ALA A 353 -1.54 -4.43 -12.22
C ALA A 353 -1.35 -3.41 -11.09
N PHE A 354 -1.05 -3.89 -9.89
CA PHE A 354 -0.77 -3.04 -8.72
C PHE A 354 0.75 -2.90 -8.49
N PRO A 355 1.21 -1.80 -7.85
CA PRO A 355 2.63 -1.60 -7.59
C PRO A 355 3.10 -2.58 -6.52
N LYS A 356 4.31 -3.14 -6.68
CA LYS A 356 4.85 -4.09 -5.70
C LYS A 356 5.88 -3.44 -4.79
N SER A 357 5.88 -3.79 -3.51
CA SER A 357 6.90 -3.36 -2.55
C SER A 357 7.26 -4.48 -1.57
N GLY A 358 8.55 -4.57 -1.23
CA GLY A 358 9.02 -5.26 -0.04
C GLY A 358 8.83 -4.43 1.23
N THR A 359 9.28 -4.93 2.37
CA THR A 359 9.18 -4.19 3.64
C THR A 359 10.01 -2.90 3.63
N GLN A 360 9.53 -1.88 4.31
CA GLN A 360 10.18 -0.56 4.39
C GLN A 360 10.11 -0.02 5.82
N THR A 361 11.06 0.83 6.22
CA THR A 361 10.93 1.61 7.47
C THR A 361 10.13 2.88 7.22
N ALA A 362 9.43 3.35 8.24
CA ALA A 362 8.66 4.59 8.21
C ALA A 362 8.68 5.30 9.57
N THR A 363 8.30 6.57 9.58
CA THR A 363 8.12 7.36 10.81
C THR A 363 6.65 7.59 11.07
N VAL A 364 6.20 7.43 12.32
CA VAL A 364 4.81 7.67 12.73
C VAL A 364 4.52 9.17 12.76
N LEU A 365 3.52 9.62 12.00
CA LEU A 365 3.09 11.02 11.97
C LEU A 365 1.73 11.25 12.64
N GLU A 366 0.84 10.26 12.63
CA GLU A 366 -0.44 10.32 13.31
C GLU A 366 -0.78 8.97 13.95
N ASN A 367 -1.28 8.98 15.17
CA ASN A 367 -1.64 7.76 15.93
C ASN A 367 -2.98 7.84 16.67
N ALA A 368 -3.74 8.91 16.45
CA ALA A 368 -5.08 9.11 17.01
C ALA A 368 -6.15 8.81 15.96
N ASP A 369 -6.38 7.53 15.70
CA ASP A 369 -7.35 7.06 14.70
C ASP A 369 -8.78 7.54 15.02
N PRO A 370 -9.41 8.37 14.16
CA PRO A 370 -10.74 8.91 14.41
C PRO A 370 -11.84 7.85 14.44
N GLU A 371 -11.62 6.67 13.85
CA GLU A 371 -12.59 5.56 13.83
C GLU A 371 -12.35 4.55 14.97
N GLY A 372 -11.31 4.75 15.79
CA GLY A 372 -11.04 3.90 16.95
C GLY A 372 -10.55 2.48 16.62
N LEU A 373 -10.06 2.23 15.40
CA LEU A 373 -9.55 0.92 14.97
C LEU A 373 -8.08 0.70 15.36
N GLY A 374 -7.43 1.68 16.00
CA GLY A 374 -6.03 1.59 16.42
C GLY A 374 -5.04 1.66 15.27
N ARG A 375 -5.41 2.36 14.18
CA ARG A 375 -4.53 2.59 13.02
C ARG A 375 -3.57 3.75 13.27
N ILE A 376 -2.54 3.83 12.43
CA ILE A 376 -1.58 4.95 12.39
C ILE A 376 -1.46 5.48 10.96
N ARG A 377 -0.91 6.67 10.80
CA ARG A 377 -0.38 7.17 9.52
C ARG A 377 1.11 7.36 9.65
N VAL A 378 1.82 6.89 8.64
CA VAL A 378 3.29 6.86 8.64
C VAL A 378 3.82 7.53 7.39
N GLN A 379 5.04 8.04 7.47
CA GLN A 379 5.75 8.62 6.35
C GLN A 379 6.99 7.78 6.05
N MET A 380 7.02 7.21 4.85
CA MET A 380 8.20 6.54 4.30
C MET A 380 9.29 7.56 3.97
N PRO A 381 10.58 7.18 3.96
CA PRO A 381 11.68 8.10 3.66
C PRO A 381 11.52 8.86 2.33
N TRP A 382 11.03 8.21 1.28
CA TRP A 382 10.84 8.82 -0.05
C TRP A 382 9.64 9.78 -0.10
N GLN A 383 8.67 9.67 0.82
CA GLN A 383 7.54 10.62 0.92
C GLN A 383 7.94 11.96 1.56
N LYS A 384 9.11 12.03 2.22
CA LYS A 384 9.56 13.27 2.91
C LYS A 384 9.73 14.46 1.97
N ILE A 385 10.09 14.21 0.72
CA ILE A 385 10.32 15.26 -0.29
C ILE A 385 9.01 15.95 -0.66
N THR A 386 7.91 15.20 -0.75
CA THR A 386 6.58 15.72 -1.09
C THR A 386 5.78 16.12 0.15
N GLY A 387 6.18 15.68 1.34
CA GLY A 387 5.42 15.89 2.58
C GLY A 387 4.19 14.99 2.70
N GLU A 388 4.06 13.99 1.81
CA GLU A 388 2.97 13.03 1.81
C GLU A 388 3.16 11.98 2.93
N MET A 389 2.11 11.21 3.20
CA MET A 389 2.14 10.09 4.14
C MET A 389 1.11 9.04 3.74
N THR A 390 1.08 7.89 4.40
CA THR A 390 0.06 6.85 4.13
C THR A 390 -1.35 7.32 4.53
N PRO A 391 -2.41 6.65 4.03
CA PRO A 391 -3.69 6.63 4.70
C PRO A 391 -3.58 5.96 6.08
N TRP A 392 -4.69 5.83 6.79
CA TRP A 392 -4.73 5.08 8.05
C TRP A 392 -4.46 3.60 7.79
N ILE A 393 -3.36 3.08 8.35
CA ILE A 393 -2.90 1.70 8.18
C ILE A 393 -3.05 0.88 9.47
N ARG A 394 -3.38 -0.40 9.32
CA ARG A 394 -3.52 -1.35 10.44
C ARG A 394 -2.16 -1.67 11.06
N ILE A 395 -2.19 -2.05 12.33
CA ILE A 395 -1.04 -2.54 13.08
C ILE A 395 -1.20 -4.02 13.36
N VAL A 396 -0.13 -4.80 13.14
CA VAL A 396 -0.05 -6.17 13.63
C VAL A 396 0.20 -6.14 15.13
N THR A 397 -0.79 -6.56 15.92
CA THR A 397 -0.69 -6.68 17.37
C THR A 397 -0.55 -8.15 17.78
N PRO A 398 0.15 -8.49 18.88
CA PRO A 398 0.31 -9.88 19.34
C PRO A 398 -1.00 -10.65 19.56
N HIS A 399 -2.08 -9.95 19.96
CA HIS A 399 -3.42 -10.49 20.07
C HIS A 399 -4.43 -9.34 20.05
N ALA A 400 -5.52 -9.49 19.28
CA ALA A 400 -6.60 -8.52 19.18
C ALA A 400 -7.96 -9.22 19.03
N GLY A 401 -9.00 -8.56 19.52
CA GLY A 401 -10.41 -8.92 19.38
C GLY A 401 -11.28 -7.86 20.06
N GLY A 402 -12.57 -7.79 19.72
CA GLY A 402 -13.51 -6.74 20.15
C GLY A 402 -13.07 -5.83 21.31
N ASP A 403 -13.15 -6.33 22.54
CA ASP A 403 -12.84 -5.60 23.79
C ASP A 403 -11.57 -6.09 24.51
N LYS A 404 -10.68 -6.82 23.81
CA LYS A 404 -9.52 -7.47 24.41
C LYS A 404 -8.31 -7.50 23.48
N GLY A 405 -7.11 -7.42 24.05
CA GLY A 405 -5.88 -7.58 23.27
C GLY A 405 -4.73 -6.74 23.77
N PHE A 406 -3.71 -6.62 22.92
CA PHE A 406 -2.55 -5.77 23.12
C PHE A 406 -2.79 -4.43 22.43
N HIS A 407 -3.05 -3.40 23.23
CA HIS A 407 -3.21 -2.03 22.74
C HIS A 407 -1.94 -1.23 23.06
N PHE A 408 -0.93 -1.36 22.19
CA PHE A 408 0.34 -0.63 22.26
C PHE A 408 0.55 0.07 20.92
N ILE A 409 -0.01 1.27 20.79
CA ILE A 409 0.14 2.10 19.60
C ILE A 409 1.46 2.88 19.72
N PRO A 410 2.32 2.87 18.69
CA PRO A 410 3.55 3.67 18.68
C PRO A 410 3.29 5.15 18.89
N GLU A 411 4.26 5.83 19.48
CA GLU A 411 4.22 7.27 19.67
C GLU A 411 4.62 8.00 18.37
N LEU A 412 4.31 9.30 18.31
CA LEU A 412 4.74 10.14 17.20
C LEU A 412 6.28 10.17 17.10
N ASP A 413 6.79 10.31 15.88
CA ASP A 413 8.21 10.33 15.54
C ASP A 413 8.98 9.01 15.78
N GLU A 414 8.31 7.94 16.20
CA GLU A 414 8.94 6.61 16.33
C GLU A 414 9.12 5.93 14.96
N GLU A 415 10.17 5.12 14.86
CA GLU A 415 10.46 4.34 13.65
C GLU A 415 9.74 2.98 13.71
N VAL A 416 9.07 2.64 12.61
CA VAL A 416 8.30 1.41 12.46
C VAL A 416 8.66 0.68 11.16
N LEU A 417 8.44 -0.63 11.14
CA LEU A 417 8.56 -1.47 9.96
C LEU A 417 7.18 -1.66 9.32
N ILE A 418 7.09 -1.42 8.02
CA ILE A 418 5.87 -1.53 7.24
C ILE A 418 5.98 -2.73 6.29
N GLY A 419 4.95 -3.56 6.29
CA GLY A 419 4.69 -4.61 5.31
C GLY A 419 3.57 -4.21 4.35
N PHE A 420 3.36 -5.01 3.31
CA PHE A 420 2.43 -4.74 2.22
C PHE A 420 1.60 -5.99 1.92
N GLU A 421 0.26 -5.91 1.97
CA GLU A 421 -0.59 -7.08 1.77
C GLU A 421 -0.49 -7.59 0.33
N GLY A 422 -0.10 -8.86 0.14
CA GLY A 422 0.13 -9.42 -1.19
C GLY A 422 1.23 -8.70 -1.99
N ASP A 423 2.20 -8.11 -1.29
CA ASP A 423 3.25 -7.24 -1.83
C ASP A 423 2.72 -5.95 -2.47
N ASN A 424 1.44 -5.59 -2.33
CA ASN A 424 0.89 -4.40 -2.96
C ASN A 424 1.28 -3.12 -2.18
N ALA A 425 2.07 -2.24 -2.81
CA ALA A 425 2.57 -1.00 -2.21
C ALA A 425 1.44 -0.05 -1.75
N GLU A 426 0.23 -0.23 -2.28
CA GLU A 426 -0.96 0.53 -1.92
C GLU A 426 -1.73 -0.06 -0.72
N HIS A 427 -1.29 -1.20 -0.16
CA HIS A 427 -1.88 -1.84 1.04
C HIS A 427 -0.85 -1.98 2.18
N PRO A 428 -0.29 -0.86 2.67
CA PRO A 428 0.64 -0.89 3.80
C PRO A 428 -0.04 -1.28 5.12
N TYR A 429 0.71 -1.97 5.97
CA TYR A 429 0.37 -2.22 7.37
C TYR A 429 1.64 -2.26 8.22
N MET A 430 1.55 -1.87 9.49
CA MET A 430 2.67 -1.88 10.41
C MET A 430 2.92 -3.30 10.94
N LEU A 431 4.15 -3.79 10.77
CA LEU A 431 4.62 -5.07 11.30
C LEU A 431 5.11 -4.97 12.76
N GLY A 432 5.74 -3.85 13.13
CA GLY A 432 6.36 -3.68 14.45
C GLY A 432 7.17 -2.38 14.55
N SER A 433 7.60 -2.04 15.76
CA SER A 433 8.45 -0.87 16.03
C SER A 433 9.93 -1.25 16.05
N LEU A 434 10.79 -0.30 15.70
CA LEU A 434 12.24 -0.48 15.65
C LEU A 434 12.95 0.53 16.56
N TYR A 435 13.99 0.05 17.26
CA TYR A 435 14.95 0.94 17.89
C TYR A 435 15.92 1.50 16.85
N ASN A 436 16.41 2.72 17.07
CA ASN A 436 17.35 3.38 16.16
C ASN A 436 18.45 4.13 16.90
N GLY A 437 19.28 4.86 16.15
CA GLY A 437 20.43 5.58 16.69
C GLY A 437 20.09 6.64 17.74
N ALA A 438 18.88 7.20 17.69
CA ALA A 438 18.37 8.20 18.64
C ALA A 438 17.51 7.58 19.75
N ALA A 439 16.65 6.62 19.41
CA ALA A 439 15.77 5.90 20.34
C ALA A 439 16.34 4.50 20.62
N LYS A 440 17.13 4.37 21.70
CA LYS A 440 17.84 3.13 22.06
C LYS A 440 17.16 2.40 23.22
N ALA A 441 17.22 1.06 23.17
CA ALA A 441 16.80 0.17 24.26
C ALA A 441 17.78 0.10 25.46
N GLY A 442 18.71 1.04 25.58
CA GLY A 442 19.92 0.89 26.41
C GLY A 442 19.66 0.62 27.90
N ALA A 443 18.52 1.05 28.43
CA ALA A 443 18.14 0.79 29.82
C ALA A 443 17.93 -0.70 30.14
N PHE A 444 17.72 -1.55 29.13
CA PHE A 444 17.47 -2.99 29.29
C PHE A 444 18.58 -3.86 28.70
N GLN A 445 19.70 -3.26 28.32
CA GLN A 445 20.83 -3.99 27.77
C GLN A 445 21.59 -4.70 28.89
N SER A 446 21.82 -6.01 28.72
CA SER A 446 22.72 -6.82 29.55
C SER A 446 23.57 -7.69 28.64
N SER A 447 24.79 -8.03 29.06
CA SER A 447 25.71 -8.87 28.27
C SER A 447 25.20 -10.29 28.02
N THR A 448 24.36 -10.77 28.93
CA THR A 448 23.77 -12.12 28.96
C THR A 448 22.31 -12.15 28.51
N ASN A 449 21.72 -10.98 28.19
CA ASN A 449 20.29 -10.84 27.90
C ASN A 449 19.43 -11.38 29.06
N ASP A 450 19.71 -10.94 30.28
CA ASP A 450 18.96 -11.34 31.49
C ASP A 450 17.71 -10.47 31.70
N VAL A 451 17.68 -9.27 31.15
CA VAL A 451 16.58 -8.31 31.35
C VAL A 451 15.51 -8.50 30.26
N LYS A 452 14.25 -8.67 30.66
CA LYS A 452 13.05 -8.61 29.80
C LYS A 452 12.09 -7.60 30.40
N ALA A 453 11.69 -6.59 29.63
CA ALA A 453 10.88 -5.52 30.18
C ALA A 453 9.82 -4.97 29.23
N ILE A 454 8.75 -4.46 29.82
CA ILE A 454 7.76 -3.60 29.19
C ILE A 454 7.86 -2.25 29.88
N LYS A 455 8.15 -1.19 29.13
CA LYS A 455 8.19 0.18 29.66
C LYS A 455 7.42 1.13 28.78
N THR A 456 6.54 1.91 29.41
CA THR A 456 5.74 2.94 28.74
C THR A 456 6.45 4.29 28.76
N ARG A 457 6.01 5.22 27.92
CA ARG A 457 6.56 6.59 27.80
C ARG A 457 6.70 7.32 29.14
N SER A 458 5.74 7.14 30.05
CA SER A 458 5.75 7.79 31.37
C SER A 458 6.70 7.13 32.37
N GLY A 459 7.32 6.00 32.03
CA GLY A 459 8.27 5.28 32.89
C GLY A 459 7.68 4.13 33.71
N HIS A 460 6.39 3.81 33.57
CA HIS A 460 5.81 2.61 34.18
C HIS A 460 6.46 1.36 33.56
N THR A 461 6.98 0.49 34.41
CA THR A 461 7.84 -0.62 34.01
C THR A 461 7.41 -1.93 34.66
N ILE A 462 7.34 -2.99 33.85
CA ILE A 462 7.31 -4.38 34.30
C ILE A 462 8.64 -4.99 33.85
N GLU A 463 9.43 -5.52 34.78
CA GLU A 463 10.75 -6.09 34.50
C GLU A 463 10.85 -7.50 35.08
N LEU A 464 11.39 -8.40 34.28
CA LEU A 464 11.85 -9.73 34.66
C LEU A 464 13.36 -9.75 34.46
N ASN A 465 14.09 -10.16 35.49
CA ASN A 465 15.54 -10.22 35.48
C ASN A 465 15.99 -11.65 35.82
N ASP A 466 16.71 -12.26 34.88
CA ASP A 466 17.17 -13.65 34.93
C ASP A 466 18.67 -13.76 35.33
N THR A 467 19.27 -12.72 35.92
CA THR A 467 20.67 -12.77 36.36
C THR A 467 20.83 -13.83 37.46
N ASP A 468 21.69 -14.81 37.21
CA ASP A 468 21.94 -15.95 38.11
C ASP A 468 22.27 -15.50 39.54
N GLY A 469 21.47 -15.98 40.49
CA GLY A 469 21.60 -15.65 41.92
C GLY A 469 21.15 -14.22 42.29
N ALA A 470 20.50 -13.50 41.37
CA ALA A 470 19.93 -12.17 41.56
C ALA A 470 18.58 -12.01 40.85
N GLU A 471 17.85 -13.09 40.60
CA GLU A 471 16.63 -13.12 39.81
C GLU A 471 15.48 -12.39 40.51
N PHE A 472 14.69 -11.64 39.75
CA PHE A 472 13.51 -10.95 40.28
C PHE A 472 12.44 -10.63 39.23
N ILE A 473 11.24 -10.32 39.73
CA ILE A 473 10.15 -9.70 38.97
C ILE A 473 9.77 -8.40 39.66
N THR A 474 9.65 -7.30 38.93
CA THR A 474 9.22 -6.01 39.48
C THR A 474 8.16 -5.33 38.63
N ILE A 475 7.22 -4.67 39.32
CA ILE A 475 6.27 -3.73 38.75
C ILE A 475 6.50 -2.40 39.46
N ILE A 476 6.88 -1.37 38.70
CA ILE A 476 7.24 -0.06 39.23
C ILE A 476 6.60 1.06 38.41
N ASP A 477 6.01 2.03 39.09
CA ASP A 477 5.55 3.25 38.45
C ASP A 477 6.64 4.34 38.42
N LYS A 478 6.36 5.47 37.77
CA LYS A 478 7.31 6.59 37.70
C LYS A 478 7.62 7.25 39.05
N ASN A 479 6.81 6.98 40.08
CA ASN A 479 6.90 7.57 41.41
C ASN A 479 7.47 6.58 42.45
N SER A 480 8.07 5.48 42.00
CA SER A 480 8.69 4.46 42.85
C SER A 480 7.73 3.69 43.77
N ASN A 481 6.44 3.62 43.42
CA ASN A 481 5.55 2.61 44.01
C ASN A 481 5.89 1.25 43.40
N ILE A 482 6.15 0.24 44.24
CA ILE A 482 6.80 -1.02 43.83
C ILE A 482 6.04 -2.24 44.35
N ILE A 483 5.92 -3.23 43.48
CA ILE A 483 5.74 -4.64 43.83
C ILE A 483 6.97 -5.38 43.32
N ARG A 484 7.70 -6.07 44.20
CA ARG A 484 8.91 -6.82 43.87
C ARG A 484 8.84 -8.23 44.42
N ILE A 485 9.07 -9.21 43.55
CA ILE A 485 9.30 -10.61 43.89
C ILE A 485 10.79 -10.86 43.70
N ASP A 486 11.52 -11.03 44.79
CA ASP A 486 12.95 -11.33 44.82
C ASP A 486 13.12 -12.85 44.94
N THR A 487 13.37 -13.48 43.79
CA THR A 487 13.50 -14.94 43.69
C THR A 487 14.78 -15.42 44.37
N ALA A 488 15.88 -14.67 44.23
CA ALA A 488 17.17 -15.02 44.82
C ALA A 488 17.12 -15.13 46.35
N ASN A 489 16.38 -14.23 47.00
CA ASN A 489 16.26 -14.18 48.46
C ASN A 489 14.93 -14.77 49.00
N ASN A 490 14.06 -15.29 48.13
CA ASN A 490 12.71 -15.76 48.48
C ASN A 490 11.85 -14.71 49.21
N ASN A 491 11.91 -13.45 48.77
CA ASN A 491 11.25 -12.32 49.41
C ASN A 491 10.22 -11.63 48.49
N ILE A 492 9.16 -11.05 49.07
CA ILE A 492 8.22 -10.19 48.36
C ILE A 492 8.11 -8.86 49.10
N GLU A 493 8.26 -7.76 48.37
CA GLU A 493 8.14 -6.40 48.89
C GLU A 493 7.01 -5.65 48.17
N ILE A 494 6.14 -4.99 48.94
CA ILE A 494 5.12 -4.06 48.44
C ILE A 494 5.33 -2.74 49.17
N SER A 495 5.62 -1.68 48.41
CA SER A 495 5.92 -0.36 48.96
C SER A 495 5.19 0.72 48.17
N ALA A 496 4.64 1.69 48.90
CA ALA A 496 4.00 2.87 48.34
C ALA A 496 4.39 4.11 49.13
N MET A 497 4.51 5.25 48.45
CA MET A 497 4.95 6.50 49.07
C MET A 497 3.90 7.11 50.01
N GLU A 498 2.64 6.74 49.86
CA GLU A 498 1.53 7.31 50.64
C GLU A 498 0.73 6.20 51.32
N ASN A 499 -0.23 5.59 50.62
CA ASN A 499 -1.20 4.67 51.22
C ASN A 499 -1.15 3.29 50.55
N ILE A 500 -1.22 2.23 51.37
CA ILE A 500 -1.54 0.86 50.95
C ILE A 500 -2.89 0.50 51.57
N THR A 501 -3.86 0.07 50.75
CA THR A 501 -5.21 -0.30 51.21
C THR A 501 -5.55 -1.72 50.75
N LEU A 502 -5.96 -2.58 51.68
CA LEU A 502 -6.32 -3.98 51.41
C LEU A 502 -7.81 -4.20 51.74
N ASN A 503 -8.65 -4.35 50.72
CA ASN A 503 -10.09 -4.58 50.87
C ASN A 503 -10.48 -5.95 50.32
N ALA A 504 -11.07 -6.81 51.15
CA ALA A 504 -11.59 -8.10 50.73
C ALA A 504 -12.72 -8.56 51.65
N LYS A 505 -13.49 -9.56 51.20
CA LYS A 505 -14.51 -10.23 52.05
C LYS A 505 -13.86 -10.92 53.25
N ASN A 506 -12.72 -11.57 53.03
CA ASN A 506 -11.91 -12.22 54.06
C ASN A 506 -10.43 -11.89 53.80
N ILE A 507 -9.65 -11.68 54.86
CA ILE A 507 -8.19 -11.53 54.81
C ILE A 507 -7.60 -12.45 55.89
N GLU A 508 -6.59 -13.24 55.52
CA GLU A 508 -5.87 -14.14 56.43
C GLU A 508 -4.37 -13.85 56.32
N MET A 509 -3.69 -13.74 57.47
CA MET A 509 -2.25 -13.44 57.54
C MET A 509 -1.58 -14.47 58.46
N ASN A 510 -0.80 -15.38 57.87
CA ASN A 510 -0.12 -16.45 58.58
C ASN A 510 1.41 -16.34 58.38
N ALA A 511 2.17 -16.48 59.47
CA ALA A 511 3.63 -16.61 59.42
C ALA A 511 4.06 -17.76 60.34
N SER A 512 5.05 -18.55 59.92
CA SER A 512 5.57 -19.67 60.72
C SER A 512 6.43 -19.22 61.90
N GLU A 513 7.02 -18.03 61.80
CA GLU A 513 7.92 -17.47 62.80
C GLU A 513 7.35 -16.21 63.46
N GLU A 514 7.20 -15.12 62.70
CA GLU A 514 6.82 -13.82 63.25
C GLU A 514 5.88 -13.05 62.31
N VAL A 515 4.88 -12.38 62.90
CA VAL A 515 4.15 -11.27 62.27
C VAL A 515 4.49 -9.99 63.03
N LYS A 516 5.15 -9.03 62.36
CA LYS A 516 5.52 -7.74 62.95
C LYS A 516 4.69 -6.61 62.35
N ILE A 517 3.96 -5.88 63.19
CA ILE A 517 3.15 -4.72 62.78
C ILE A 517 3.63 -3.49 63.54
N ASN A 518 4.12 -2.49 62.81
CA ASN A 518 4.59 -1.22 63.38
C ASN A 518 3.80 -0.06 62.78
N ALA A 519 3.35 0.86 63.62
CA ALA A 519 2.73 2.11 63.20
C ALA A 519 3.47 3.28 63.87
N GLY A 520 3.86 4.29 63.09
CA GLY A 520 4.62 5.45 63.61
C GLY A 520 3.78 6.43 64.43
N THR A 521 2.46 6.43 64.25
CA THR A 521 1.53 7.33 64.96
C THR A 521 0.40 6.54 65.62
N ASN A 522 -0.57 6.06 64.82
CA ASN A 522 -1.78 5.44 65.31
C ASN A 522 -1.98 4.04 64.71
N MET A 523 -2.41 3.09 65.55
CA MET A 523 -2.94 1.79 65.13
C MET A 523 -4.40 1.68 65.59
N ILE A 524 -5.32 1.43 64.67
CA ILE A 524 -6.77 1.33 64.96
C ILE A 524 -7.29 -0.01 64.44
N THR A 525 -7.78 -0.85 65.34
CA THR A 525 -8.43 -2.12 65.02
C THR A 525 -9.90 -2.05 65.39
N ARG A 526 -10.80 -2.33 64.43
CA ARG A 526 -12.25 -2.36 64.66
C ARG A 526 -12.81 -3.71 64.24
N VAL A 527 -13.47 -4.40 65.17
CA VAL A 527 -14.17 -5.67 64.96
C VAL A 527 -15.58 -5.50 65.50
N THR A 528 -16.59 -5.84 64.71
CA THR A 528 -18.00 -5.60 65.06
C THR A 528 -18.63 -6.74 65.84
N GLU A 529 -18.21 -7.97 65.54
CA GLU A 529 -18.67 -9.18 66.19
C GLU A 529 -17.55 -9.69 67.12
N ASP A 530 -16.95 -10.83 66.82
CA ASP A 530 -16.00 -11.50 67.70
C ASP A 530 -14.54 -11.16 67.37
N ALA A 531 -13.81 -10.68 68.37
CA ALA A 531 -12.34 -10.59 68.36
C ALA A 531 -11.75 -11.60 69.34
N SER A 532 -10.78 -12.39 68.90
CA SER A 532 -10.07 -13.34 69.77
C SER A 532 -8.55 -13.15 69.65
N LEU A 533 -7.87 -13.23 70.79
CA LEU A 533 -6.41 -13.21 70.89
C LEU A 533 -5.99 -14.41 71.73
N SER A 534 -5.22 -15.32 71.13
CA SER A 534 -4.68 -16.49 71.82
C SER A 534 -3.16 -16.49 71.68
N SER A 535 -2.46 -16.59 72.80
CA SER A 535 -1.00 -16.60 72.83
C SER A 535 -0.52 -17.34 74.08
N LYS A 536 0.70 -17.87 74.05
CA LYS A 536 1.32 -18.47 75.24
C LYS A 536 1.63 -17.40 76.31
N ASN A 537 2.13 -16.26 75.87
CA ASN A 537 2.44 -15.09 76.70
C ASN A 537 1.91 -13.83 75.99
N SER A 538 1.28 -12.93 76.73
CA SER A 538 0.88 -11.61 76.25
C SER A 538 1.38 -10.54 77.22
N THR A 539 1.92 -9.44 76.69
CA THR A 539 2.35 -8.27 77.46
C THR A 539 1.78 -7.04 76.79
N GLU A 540 1.15 -6.18 77.56
CA GLU A 540 0.59 -4.92 77.10
C GLU A 540 1.19 -3.80 77.96
N MET A 541 1.87 -2.86 77.33
CA MET A 541 2.48 -1.71 77.97
C MET A 541 1.81 -0.46 77.42
N VAL A 542 1.23 0.36 78.31
CA VAL A 542 0.54 1.60 77.97
C VAL A 542 1.12 2.68 78.88
N GLU A 543 1.69 3.73 78.28
CA GLU A 543 2.40 4.78 79.03
C GLU A 543 1.46 5.75 79.74
N ASP A 544 0.38 6.17 79.08
CA ASP A 544 -0.55 7.17 79.59
C ASP A 544 -1.80 6.56 80.23
N GLN A 545 -2.73 6.06 79.41
CA GLN A 545 -4.03 5.59 79.88
C GLN A 545 -4.49 4.32 79.15
N LYS A 546 -4.81 3.29 79.92
CA LYS A 546 -5.52 2.10 79.44
C LYS A 546 -6.96 2.10 79.95
N THR A 547 -7.92 1.96 79.04
CA THR A 547 -9.36 1.91 79.35
C THR A 547 -9.95 0.61 78.83
N LEU A 548 -10.62 -0.16 79.69
CA LEU A 548 -11.39 -1.34 79.31
C LEU A 548 -12.87 -1.09 79.59
N VAL A 549 -13.70 -1.13 78.56
CA VAL A 549 -15.16 -0.97 78.67
C VAL A 549 -15.83 -2.18 78.05
N ALA A 550 -16.63 -2.89 78.84
CA ALA A 550 -17.44 -4.01 78.37
C ALA A 550 -18.73 -4.12 79.20
N LYS A 551 -19.76 -4.79 78.66
CA LYS A 551 -20.97 -5.12 79.41
C LYS A 551 -20.70 -6.14 80.52
N GLU A 552 -19.79 -7.07 80.25
CA GLU A 552 -19.31 -8.09 81.17
C GLU A 552 -17.80 -8.26 80.95
N THR A 553 -17.05 -8.49 82.02
CA THR A 553 -15.61 -8.78 81.94
C THR A 553 -15.31 -9.94 82.89
N LEU A 554 -14.69 -11.00 82.35
CA LEU A 554 -14.23 -12.14 83.11
C LEU A 554 -12.70 -12.21 83.02
N LEU A 555 -12.03 -12.16 84.16
CA LEU A 555 -10.59 -12.37 84.27
C LEU A 555 -10.35 -13.65 85.08
N ASN A 556 -9.81 -14.68 84.44
CA ASN A 556 -9.52 -15.97 85.07
C ASN A 556 -8.02 -16.29 84.94
N ALA A 557 -7.37 -16.62 86.05
CA ALA A 557 -5.96 -16.99 86.10
C ALA A 557 -5.69 -17.84 87.35
N GLU A 558 -4.70 -18.73 87.29
CA GLU A 558 -4.21 -19.45 88.49
C GLU A 558 -3.69 -18.48 89.57
N LYS A 559 -3.15 -17.33 89.14
CA LYS A 559 -2.72 -16.24 90.01
C LYS A 559 -3.00 -14.89 89.34
N MET A 560 -3.63 -13.99 90.08
CA MET A 560 -3.84 -12.60 89.67
C MET A 560 -3.15 -11.65 90.66
N ARG A 561 -2.46 -10.62 90.14
CA ARG A 561 -1.85 -9.53 90.92
C ARG A 561 -2.27 -8.22 90.28
N LEU A 562 -2.90 -7.34 91.06
CA LEU A 562 -3.16 -5.95 90.72
C LEU A 562 -2.31 -5.08 91.62
N GLU A 563 -1.59 -4.12 91.06
CA GLU A 563 -0.67 -3.27 91.80
C GLU A 563 -0.79 -1.83 91.31
N CYS A 564 -1.08 -0.91 92.23
CA CYS A 564 -0.96 0.52 92.00
C CYS A 564 0.20 1.02 92.87
N SER A 565 1.22 1.60 92.25
CA SER A 565 2.49 1.92 92.92
C SER A 565 2.56 3.35 93.47
N LYS A 566 1.70 4.25 93.01
CA LYS A 566 1.74 5.68 93.34
C LYS A 566 0.46 6.22 93.95
N ASP A 567 -0.70 5.78 93.46
CA ASP A 567 -2.01 6.36 93.80
C ASP A 567 -3.00 5.25 94.23
N ASN A 568 -4.28 5.58 94.32
CA ASN A 568 -5.32 4.67 94.77
C ASN A 568 -5.64 3.58 93.73
N LEU A 569 -5.89 2.37 94.23
CA LEU A 569 -6.60 1.33 93.48
C LEU A 569 -8.08 1.41 93.86
N GLU A 570 -8.93 1.89 92.93
CA GLU A 570 -10.36 2.09 93.19
C GLU A 570 -11.23 1.00 92.53
N LEU A 571 -12.12 0.39 93.31
CA LEU A 571 -13.14 -0.54 92.83
C LEU A 571 -14.52 0.03 93.16
N VAL A 572 -15.27 0.46 92.15
CA VAL A 572 -16.55 1.16 92.31
C VAL A 572 -17.68 0.37 91.65
N SER A 573 -18.76 0.11 92.40
CA SER A 573 -19.97 -0.54 91.91
C SER A 573 -21.21 0.21 92.40
N SER A 574 -22.21 0.33 91.54
CA SER A 574 -23.51 0.95 91.90
C SER A 574 -24.39 0.06 92.78
N LYS A 575 -24.01 -1.21 92.95
CA LYS A 575 -24.74 -2.19 93.77
C LYS A 575 -23.85 -2.79 94.85
N GLN A 576 -22.92 -3.67 94.44
CA GLN A 576 -22.11 -4.48 95.36
C GLN A 576 -20.77 -4.83 94.70
N VAL A 577 -19.72 -4.92 95.51
CA VAL A 577 -18.42 -5.51 95.17
C VAL A 577 -18.23 -6.72 96.06
N ASP A 578 -18.16 -7.92 95.49
CA ASP A 578 -17.94 -9.16 96.22
C ASP A 578 -16.48 -9.63 96.08
N ILE A 579 -15.76 -9.64 97.19
CA ILE A 579 -14.41 -10.21 97.28
C ILE A 579 -14.50 -11.44 98.17
N GLN A 580 -14.23 -12.62 97.61
CA GLN A 580 -14.35 -13.90 98.30
C GLN A 580 -13.06 -14.71 98.15
N ALA A 581 -12.63 -15.39 99.22
CA ALA A 581 -11.50 -16.32 99.20
C ALA A 581 -11.82 -17.54 100.06
N ASN A 582 -11.42 -18.73 99.62
CA ASN A 582 -11.65 -19.99 100.35
C ASN A 582 -10.79 -20.12 101.62
N ASP A 583 -9.63 -19.45 101.65
CA ASP A 583 -8.72 -19.48 102.81
C ASP A 583 -8.79 -18.14 103.57
N LYS A 584 -8.20 -17.06 103.03
CA LYS A 584 -8.10 -15.77 103.73
C LYS A 584 -8.19 -14.58 102.78
N ILE A 585 -8.90 -13.54 103.22
CA ILE A 585 -8.80 -12.17 102.68
C ILE A 585 -8.01 -11.34 103.70
N LYS A 586 -6.99 -10.64 103.23
CA LYS A 586 -6.17 -9.74 104.04
C LYS A 586 -6.41 -8.31 103.55
N LEU A 587 -7.20 -7.55 104.31
CA LEU A 587 -7.34 -6.11 104.18
C LEU A 587 -6.50 -5.50 105.31
N PHE A 588 -5.46 -4.74 104.98
CA PHE A 588 -4.58 -4.09 105.95
C PHE A 588 -4.59 -2.59 105.76
#